data_AF-A0A6P1VYX2-F1
#
_entry.id   AF-A0A6P1VYX2-F1
#
_cell.length_a   1.000
_cell.length_b   1.000
_cell.length_c   1.000
_cell.angle_alpha   90.00
_cell.angle_beta   90.00
_cell.angle_gamma   90.00
#
_symmetry.space_group_name_H-M   'P 1'
#
loop_
_entity.id
_entity.type
_entity.pdbx_description
1 polymer ?
#
loop_
_entity_poly.entity_id
_entity_poly.type
_entity_poly.pdbx_seq_one_letter_code
_entity_poly.pdbx_strand_id
1 'polypeptide(L)'
;MKDLAVESPLNEQEICVKCGFCCDGTLFSYAVLQAGEQGNLPEKIEQNYSKEDGREFFKLPCSYFCGKCTIYDQKRASICSAFRCQLLKDFSIDKITQANAMRIIDNAVKFRDEIYLLYREIFGNDYRLSFRNLLVDLAKYGNDAFEDDPLNQSIELLRIKCNIYETLLIKNFKSIKNFERLISTSMEET
;
A
#
# COMPACT_ATOMS: atom_id res chain seq x y z
N MET A 1 33.69 2.67 -0.03
CA MET A 1 32.92 3.01 1.19
C MET A 1 31.55 2.37 1.02
N LYS A 2 31.18 1.44 1.89
CA LYS A 2 29.84 0.83 1.85
C LYS A 2 28.85 1.91 2.27
N ASP A 3 27.93 2.27 1.38
CA ASP A 3 26.74 3.03 1.74
C ASP A 3 25.96 2.19 2.77
N LEU A 4 26.22 2.46 4.04
CA LEU A 4 25.34 2.08 5.12
C LEU A 4 24.05 2.85 4.84
N ALA A 5 23.02 2.14 4.38
CA ALA A 5 21.68 2.69 4.25
C ALA A 5 21.36 3.41 5.56
N VAL A 6 21.30 4.74 5.51
CA VAL A 6 20.97 5.56 6.67
C VAL A 6 19.53 5.20 7.03
N GLU A 7 19.37 4.44 8.10
CA GLU A 7 18.04 4.11 8.57
C GLU A 7 17.31 5.37 9.00
N SER A 8 15.99 5.36 8.86
CA SER A 8 15.16 6.46 9.34
C SER A 8 15.30 6.60 10.86
N PRO A 9 15.12 7.80 11.43
CA PRO A 9 15.04 8.01 12.87
C PRO A 9 14.09 7.01 13.57
N LEU A 10 14.40 6.58 14.79
CA LEU A 10 13.65 5.54 15.51
C LEU A 10 12.14 5.83 15.61
N ASN A 11 11.76 7.08 15.84
CA ASN A 11 10.36 7.51 15.91
C ASN A 11 9.62 7.35 14.56
N GLU A 12 10.29 7.51 13.42
CA GLU A 12 9.74 7.23 12.10
C GLU A 12 9.64 5.73 11.83
N GLN A 13 10.62 4.96 12.30
CA GLN A 13 10.61 3.52 12.21
C GLN A 13 9.38 2.94 12.92
N GLU A 14 9.08 3.41 14.13
CA GLU A 14 7.89 3.02 14.90
C GLU A 14 6.59 3.28 14.12
N ILE A 15 6.47 4.45 13.47
CA ILE A 15 5.32 4.79 12.62
C ILE A 15 5.21 3.80 11.46
N CYS A 16 6.31 3.50 10.76
CA CYS A 16 6.34 2.55 9.65
C CYS A 16 5.94 1.13 10.07
N VAL A 17 6.54 0.62 11.16
CA VAL A 17 6.30 -0.72 11.69
C VAL A 17 4.84 -0.89 12.09
N LYS A 18 4.23 0.14 12.69
CA LYS A 18 2.82 0.16 13.06
C LYS A 18 1.89 0.30 11.83
N CYS A 19 2.29 1.08 10.83
CA CYS A 19 1.49 1.38 9.64
C CYS A 19 1.35 0.20 8.67
N GLY A 20 2.47 -0.33 8.19
CA GLY A 20 2.47 -1.48 7.29
C GLY A 20 1.89 -1.28 5.88
N PHE A 21 1.29 -0.12 5.53
CA PHE A 21 0.57 0.04 4.25
C PHE A 21 1.39 -0.09 2.96
N CYS A 22 2.71 0.10 3.05
CA CYS A 22 3.61 -0.21 1.94
C CYS A 22 3.88 -1.72 1.83
N CYS A 23 3.84 -2.45 2.94
CA CYS A 23 4.18 -3.87 3.03
C CYS A 23 2.96 -4.77 2.80
N ASP A 24 1.77 -4.37 3.22
CA ASP A 24 0.54 -5.17 3.13
C ASP A 24 -0.16 -5.07 1.76
N GLY A 25 0.40 -4.28 0.85
CA GLY A 25 -0.17 -4.04 -0.48
C GLY A 25 -1.32 -3.01 -0.51
N THR A 26 -1.49 -2.21 0.54
CA THR A 26 -2.54 -1.16 0.57
C THR A 26 -2.19 0.01 -0.36
N LEU A 27 -0.95 0.50 -0.32
CA LEU A 27 -0.53 1.62 -1.16
C LEU A 27 -0.11 1.19 -2.57
N PHE A 28 0.57 0.05 -2.67
CA PHE A 28 1.25 -0.40 -3.88
C PHE A 28 1.06 -1.91 -4.11
N SER A 29 1.02 -2.35 -5.36
CA SER A 29 0.95 -3.77 -5.71
C SER A 29 2.34 -4.40 -5.91
N TYR A 30 3.38 -3.58 -6.05
CA TYR A 30 4.77 -4.00 -6.24
C TYR A 30 5.72 -2.95 -5.65
N ALA A 31 6.93 -3.39 -5.31
CA ALA A 31 8.03 -2.53 -4.87
C ALA A 31 9.18 -2.62 -5.87
N VAL A 32 9.53 -1.49 -6.49
CA VAL A 32 10.59 -1.40 -7.50
C VAL A 32 11.96 -1.46 -6.83
N LEU A 33 12.82 -2.31 -7.35
CA LEU A 33 14.18 -2.55 -6.89
C LEU A 33 15.16 -1.63 -7.64
N GLN A 34 16.27 -1.30 -6.98
CA GLN A 34 17.40 -0.65 -7.61
C GLN A 34 18.21 -1.66 -8.43
N ALA A 35 18.86 -1.17 -9.49
CA ALA A 35 19.73 -1.99 -10.31
C ALA A 35 20.84 -2.64 -9.46
N GLY A 36 21.00 -3.97 -9.58
CA GLY A 36 22.01 -4.72 -8.84
C GLY A 36 21.60 -5.18 -7.44
N GLU A 37 20.36 -4.95 -7.01
CA GLU A 37 19.86 -5.53 -5.75
C GLU A 37 19.60 -7.04 -5.84
N GLN A 38 19.31 -7.56 -7.04
CA GLN A 38 19.10 -8.99 -7.26
C GLN A 38 20.31 -9.82 -6.78
N GLY A 39 20.05 -10.95 -6.13
CA GLY A 39 21.06 -11.79 -5.50
C GLY A 39 21.55 -11.27 -4.15
N ASN A 40 21.07 -10.09 -3.72
CA ASN A 40 21.37 -9.49 -2.44
C ASN A 40 20.10 -9.22 -1.61
N LEU A 41 18.91 -9.65 -2.04
CA LEU A 41 17.67 -9.39 -1.31
C LEU A 41 17.48 -10.39 -0.15
N PRO A 42 16.62 -10.05 0.82
CA PRO A 42 16.12 -11.03 1.77
C PRO A 42 15.47 -12.21 1.04
N GLU A 43 15.70 -13.43 1.54
CA GLU A 43 15.36 -14.68 0.85
C GLU A 43 13.93 -14.72 0.30
N LYS A 44 12.91 -14.38 1.10
CA LYS A 44 11.51 -14.42 0.62
C LYS A 44 11.17 -13.32 -0.40
N ILE A 45 11.93 -12.22 -0.41
CA ILE A 45 11.79 -11.18 -1.43
C ILE A 45 12.44 -11.66 -2.73
N GLU A 46 13.62 -12.28 -2.65
CA GLU A 46 14.30 -12.89 -3.80
C GLU A 46 13.42 -13.96 -4.47
N GLN A 47 12.73 -14.79 -3.68
CA GLN A 47 11.76 -15.79 -4.19
C GLN A 47 10.57 -15.17 -4.94
N ASN A 48 10.22 -13.91 -4.64
CA ASN A 48 9.13 -13.17 -5.29
C ASN A 48 9.62 -12.07 -6.23
N TYR A 49 10.90 -12.13 -6.62
CA TYR A 49 11.51 -11.25 -7.61
C TYR A 49 10.84 -11.44 -8.98
N SER A 50 10.69 -10.35 -9.71
CA SER A 50 10.20 -10.34 -11.08
C SER A 50 10.88 -9.22 -11.86
N LYS A 51 11.01 -9.43 -13.16
CA LYS A 51 11.54 -8.44 -14.10
C LYS A 51 10.64 -8.35 -15.32
N GLU A 52 10.14 -7.15 -15.60
CA GLU A 52 9.20 -6.89 -16.69
C GLU A 52 9.52 -5.50 -17.29
N ASP A 53 9.57 -5.39 -18.61
CA ASP A 53 9.91 -4.15 -19.34
C ASP A 53 11.15 -3.40 -18.81
N GLY A 54 12.19 -4.17 -18.46
CA GLY A 54 13.43 -3.63 -17.92
C GLY A 54 13.35 -3.13 -16.47
N ARG A 55 12.20 -3.26 -15.79
CA ARG A 55 12.03 -2.91 -14.37
C ARG A 55 12.11 -4.16 -13.52
N GLU A 56 12.84 -4.05 -12.42
CA GLU A 56 12.99 -5.12 -11.44
C GLU A 56 12.15 -4.79 -10.21
N PHE A 57 11.37 -5.75 -9.71
CA PHE A 57 10.45 -5.54 -8.60
C PHE A 57 10.14 -6.84 -7.86
N PHE A 58 9.50 -6.71 -6.70
CA PHE A 58 8.81 -7.84 -6.06
C PHE A 58 7.35 -7.46 -5.79
N LYS A 59 6.47 -8.48 -5.79
CA LYS A 59 5.04 -8.28 -5.56
C LYS A 59 4.73 -8.00 -4.09
N LEU A 60 3.69 -7.20 -3.86
CA LEU A 60 3.11 -6.95 -2.55
C LEU A 60 1.75 -7.65 -2.44
N PRO A 61 1.34 -8.16 -1.27
CA PRO A 61 1.97 -8.01 0.04
C PRO A 61 3.35 -8.67 0.16
N CYS A 62 4.25 -8.02 0.91
CA CYS A 62 5.59 -8.55 1.18
C CYS A 62 5.50 -9.84 1.99
N SER A 63 6.26 -10.88 1.62
CA SER A 63 6.25 -12.17 2.32
C SER A 63 6.83 -12.14 3.74
N TYR A 64 7.42 -11.02 4.14
CA TYR A 64 7.82 -10.73 5.53
C TYR A 64 6.81 -9.86 6.27
N PHE A 65 5.63 -9.60 5.70
CA PHE A 65 4.57 -8.88 6.39
C PHE A 65 3.64 -9.85 7.14
N CYS A 66 3.61 -9.72 8.46
CA CYS A 66 2.68 -10.46 9.33
C CYS A 66 2.11 -9.48 10.37
N GLY A 67 1.23 -8.58 9.92
CA GLY A 67 0.74 -7.43 10.70
C GLY A 67 1.77 -6.31 10.87
N LYS A 68 3.06 -6.64 10.84
CA LYS A 68 4.21 -5.74 10.73
C LYS A 68 5.33 -6.40 9.92
N CYS A 69 6.33 -5.63 9.52
CA CYS A 69 7.54 -6.20 8.90
C CYS A 69 8.32 -7.03 9.92
N THR A 70 8.54 -8.31 9.64
CA THR A 70 9.24 -9.24 10.55
C THR A 70 10.76 -9.19 10.44
N ILE A 71 11.30 -8.37 9.53
CA ILE A 71 12.75 -8.19 9.28
C ILE A 71 13.13 -6.71 9.34
N TYR A 72 12.37 -5.90 10.10
CA TYR A 72 12.56 -4.45 10.11
C TYR A 72 13.95 -4.04 10.61
N ASP A 73 14.48 -4.81 11.57
CA ASP A 73 15.79 -4.74 12.22
C ASP A 73 16.90 -5.50 11.47
N GLN A 74 16.60 -6.05 10.28
CA GLN A 74 17.54 -6.80 9.46
C GLN A 74 17.72 -6.12 8.10
N LYS A 75 18.54 -6.72 7.24
CA LYS A 75 18.68 -6.28 5.85
C LYS A 75 17.30 -6.29 5.17
N ARG A 76 16.95 -5.18 4.52
CA ARG A 76 15.74 -5.01 3.69
C ARG A 76 16.14 -4.60 2.28
N ALA A 77 15.21 -4.68 1.33
CA ALA A 77 15.39 -4.05 0.02
C ALA A 77 15.59 -2.53 0.19
N SER A 78 16.42 -1.90 -0.63
CA SER A 78 16.77 -0.48 -0.53
C SER A 78 15.53 0.41 -0.51
N ILE A 79 14.53 0.09 -1.36
CA ILE A 79 13.28 0.83 -1.42
C ILE A 79 12.49 0.83 -0.10
N CYS A 80 12.59 -0.24 0.70
CA CYS A 80 11.89 -0.35 1.99
C CYS A 80 12.41 0.64 3.04
N SER A 81 13.65 1.11 2.92
CA SER A 81 14.26 2.10 3.81
C SER A 81 14.30 3.50 3.19
N ALA A 82 14.38 3.59 1.86
CA ALA A 82 14.46 4.86 1.15
C ALA A 82 13.10 5.56 0.97
N PHE A 83 12.00 4.80 0.87
CA PHE A 83 10.69 5.39 0.61
C PHE A 83 10.10 6.10 1.84
N ARG A 84 9.75 7.37 1.67
CA ARG A 84 9.06 8.19 2.69
C ARG A 84 7.67 8.60 2.19
N CYS A 85 6.63 8.05 2.81
CA CYS A 85 5.24 8.42 2.51
C CYS A 85 4.91 9.83 3.01
N GLN A 86 3.77 10.39 2.60
CA GLN A 86 3.37 11.75 2.99
C GLN A 86 3.24 11.89 4.52
N LEU A 87 2.75 10.87 5.22
CA LEU A 87 2.63 10.86 6.68
C LEU A 87 4.01 11.04 7.36
N LEU A 88 5.02 10.29 6.91
CA LEU A 88 6.39 10.42 7.44
C LEU A 88 7.00 11.77 7.09
N LYS A 89 6.75 12.28 5.88
CA LYS A 89 7.22 13.62 5.49
C LYS A 89 6.65 14.69 6.40
N ASP A 90 5.34 14.68 6.62
CA ASP A 90 4.65 15.61 7.50
C ASP A 90 5.14 15.47 8.96
N PHE A 91 5.37 14.25 9.44
CA PHE A 91 5.94 14.02 10.77
C PHE A 91 7.37 14.55 10.90
N SER A 92 8.24 14.31 9.89
CA SER A 92 9.65 14.69 9.93
C SER A 92 9.93 16.20 9.88
N ILE A 93 8.91 17.00 9.55
CA ILE A 93 8.96 18.47 9.56
C ILE A 93 8.09 19.06 10.68
N ASP A 94 7.74 18.25 11.68
CA ASP A 94 6.92 18.61 12.84
C ASP A 94 5.51 19.16 12.51
N LYS A 95 5.00 18.91 11.30
CA LYS A 95 3.64 19.31 10.90
C LYS A 95 2.56 18.49 11.61
N ILE A 96 2.89 17.26 12.01
CA ILE A 96 2.04 16.40 12.84
C ILE A 96 2.87 15.78 13.96
N THR A 97 2.23 15.53 15.10
CA THR A 97 2.85 14.80 16.21
C THR A 97 2.82 13.28 15.96
N GLN A 98 3.65 12.53 16.68
CA GLN A 98 3.64 11.06 16.61
C GLN A 98 2.26 10.50 16.98
N ALA A 99 1.62 11.04 18.02
CA ALA A 99 0.27 10.65 18.42
C ALA A 99 -0.77 10.90 17.32
N ASN A 100 -0.65 12.01 16.58
CA ASN A 100 -1.50 12.28 15.43
C ASN A 100 -1.25 11.28 14.29
N ALA A 101 0.01 10.94 14.01
CA ALA A 101 0.37 9.95 13.00
C ALA A 101 -0.22 8.57 13.35
N MET A 102 -0.09 8.12 14.60
CA MET A 102 -0.66 6.84 15.05
C MET A 102 -2.18 6.81 14.92
N ARG A 103 -2.86 7.89 15.29
CA ARG A 103 -4.32 8.01 15.13
C ARG A 103 -4.77 7.97 13.66
N ILE A 104 -4.01 8.59 12.76
CA ILE A 104 -4.28 8.51 11.32
C ILE A 104 -4.14 7.07 10.83
N ILE A 105 -3.10 6.36 11.28
CA ILE A 105 -2.88 4.94 10.95
C ILE A 105 -4.02 4.08 11.47
N ASP A 106 -4.36 4.18 12.76
CA ASP A 106 -5.39 3.33 13.38
C ASP A 106 -6.76 3.53 12.71
N ASN A 107 -7.13 4.77 12.38
CA ASN A 107 -8.36 5.06 11.63
C ASN A 107 -8.34 4.46 10.23
N ALA A 108 -7.21 4.55 9.53
CA ALA A 108 -7.07 3.99 8.19
C ALA A 108 -7.08 2.45 8.20
N VAL A 109 -6.47 1.82 9.21
CA VAL A 109 -6.50 0.36 9.41
C VAL A 109 -7.93 -0.10 9.67
N LYS A 110 -8.63 0.56 10.61
CA LYS A 110 -10.02 0.24 10.93
C LYS A 110 -10.91 0.32 9.69
N PHE A 111 -10.78 1.39 8.90
CA PHE A 111 -11.63 1.57 7.73
C PHE A 111 -11.32 0.54 6.62
N ARG A 112 -10.05 0.18 6.43
CA ARG A 112 -9.65 -0.93 5.55
C ARG A 112 -10.29 -2.25 5.98
N ASP A 113 -10.27 -2.54 7.27
CA ASP A 113 -10.81 -3.79 7.80
C ASP A 113 -12.33 -3.84 7.63
N GLU A 114 -13.05 -2.72 7.78
CA GLU A 114 -14.48 -2.62 7.44
C GLU A 114 -14.76 -2.89 5.95
N ILE A 115 -13.90 -2.42 5.05
CA ILE A 115 -14.00 -2.70 3.60
C ILE A 115 -13.81 -4.20 3.34
N TYR A 116 -12.82 -4.83 3.97
CA TYR A 116 -12.55 -6.26 3.81
C TYR A 116 -13.68 -7.13 4.36
N LEU A 117 -14.30 -6.74 5.48
CA LEU A 117 -15.46 -7.42 6.02
C LEU A 117 -16.63 -7.36 5.04
N LEU A 118 -16.96 -6.16 4.54
CA LEU A 118 -18.04 -5.99 3.57
C LEU A 118 -17.77 -6.76 2.26
N TYR A 119 -16.54 -6.74 1.75
CA TYR A 119 -16.16 -7.52 0.58
C TYR A 119 -16.37 -9.03 0.81
N ARG A 120 -15.99 -9.55 1.99
CA ARG A 120 -16.24 -10.96 2.34
C ARG A 120 -17.73 -11.28 2.40
N GLU A 121 -18.53 -10.40 2.99
CA GLU A 121 -19.98 -10.58 3.09
C GLU A 121 -20.64 -10.66 1.70
N ILE A 122 -20.16 -9.87 0.74
CA ILE A 122 -20.72 -9.83 -0.63
C ILE A 122 -20.27 -11.04 -1.45
N PHE A 123 -18.97 -11.36 -1.45
CA PHE A 123 -18.39 -12.31 -2.40
C PHE A 123 -18.05 -13.68 -1.81
N GLY A 124 -18.21 -13.87 -0.49
CA GLY A 124 -17.86 -15.13 0.19
C GLY A 124 -16.38 -15.49 0.11
N ASN A 125 -15.51 -14.54 -0.24
CA ASN A 125 -14.09 -14.79 -0.46
C ASN A 125 -13.31 -14.79 0.86
N ASP A 126 -12.75 -15.95 1.21
CA ASP A 126 -11.98 -16.14 2.45
C ASP A 126 -10.48 -15.83 2.30
N TYR A 127 -9.98 -15.53 1.09
CA TYR A 127 -8.56 -15.26 0.90
C TYR A 127 -8.19 -13.80 1.22
N ARG A 128 -7.00 -13.61 1.81
CA ARG A 128 -6.44 -12.30 2.19
C ARG A 128 -6.01 -11.52 0.94
N LEU A 129 -6.94 -10.79 0.35
CA LEU A 129 -6.65 -9.78 -0.68
C LEU A 129 -5.91 -8.58 -0.06
N SER A 130 -4.95 -8.03 -0.80
CA SER A 130 -4.51 -6.66 -0.56
C SER A 130 -5.58 -5.69 -1.05
N PHE A 131 -5.59 -4.46 -0.54
CA PHE A 131 -6.57 -3.46 -0.95
C PHE A 131 -6.48 -3.16 -2.46
N ARG A 132 -5.26 -3.15 -3.03
CA ARG A 132 -5.09 -3.01 -4.48
C ARG A 132 -5.69 -4.16 -5.28
N ASN A 133 -5.49 -5.40 -4.83
CA ASN A 133 -6.08 -6.55 -5.51
C ASN A 133 -7.60 -6.57 -5.36
N LEU A 134 -8.13 -6.11 -4.22
CA LEU A 134 -9.58 -5.92 -4.03
C LEU A 134 -10.15 -4.95 -5.05
N LEU A 135 -9.52 -3.80 -5.30
CA LEU A 135 -9.98 -2.84 -6.31
C LEU A 135 -9.99 -3.45 -7.72
N VAL A 136 -8.96 -4.22 -8.08
CA VAL A 136 -8.88 -4.93 -9.37
C VAL A 136 -10.00 -5.96 -9.49
N ASP A 137 -10.31 -6.69 -8.42
CA ASP A 137 -11.39 -7.66 -8.42
C ASP A 137 -12.77 -6.99 -8.52
N LEU A 138 -12.99 -5.93 -7.75
CA LEU A 138 -14.23 -5.14 -7.75
C LEU A 138 -14.52 -4.52 -9.14
N ALA A 139 -13.49 -4.19 -9.92
CA ALA A 139 -13.65 -3.66 -11.27
C ALA A 139 -14.29 -4.67 -12.25
N LYS A 140 -14.28 -5.98 -11.96
CA LYS A 140 -14.90 -7.02 -12.81
C LYS A 140 -16.43 -6.98 -12.78
N TYR A 141 -17.00 -6.43 -11.71
CA TYR A 141 -18.43 -6.34 -11.52
C TYR A 141 -18.89 -4.99 -12.03
N GLY A 142 -19.06 -4.81 -13.34
CA GLY A 142 -19.35 -3.51 -13.98
C GLY A 142 -20.54 -2.75 -13.37
N ASN A 143 -20.76 -1.50 -13.78
CA ASN A 143 -21.89 -0.68 -13.34
C ASN A 143 -23.25 -1.13 -13.93
N ASP A 144 -23.27 -2.24 -14.69
CA ASP A 144 -24.45 -2.72 -15.39
C ASP A 144 -25.32 -3.53 -14.43
N ALA A 145 -26.14 -2.82 -13.67
CA ALA A 145 -26.92 -3.43 -12.62
C ALA A 145 -28.19 -2.61 -12.34
N PHE A 146 -29.35 -3.25 -12.54
CA PHE A 146 -30.67 -2.71 -12.25
C PHE A 146 -30.72 -2.15 -10.81
N GLU A 147 -31.21 -0.92 -10.66
CA GLU A 147 -31.16 -0.11 -9.41
C GLU A 147 -31.86 -0.76 -8.19
N ASP A 148 -32.66 -1.81 -8.41
CA ASP A 148 -33.50 -2.45 -7.38
C ASP A 148 -32.97 -3.80 -6.83
N ASP A 149 -31.80 -4.29 -7.25
CA ASP A 149 -31.22 -5.53 -6.70
C ASP A 149 -30.36 -5.25 -5.45
N PRO A 150 -30.67 -5.86 -4.27
CA PRO A 150 -29.91 -5.69 -3.04
C PRO A 150 -28.40 -6.02 -3.15
N LEU A 151 -28.03 -6.94 -4.03
CA LEU A 151 -26.62 -7.26 -4.27
C LEU A 151 -25.88 -6.08 -4.90
N ASN A 152 -26.52 -5.42 -5.87
CA ASN A 152 -25.97 -4.25 -6.54
C ASN A 152 -25.80 -3.08 -5.58
N GLN A 153 -26.78 -2.84 -4.70
CA GLN A 153 -26.67 -1.82 -3.65
C GLN A 153 -25.49 -2.08 -2.70
N SER A 154 -25.23 -3.34 -2.36
CA SER A 154 -24.09 -3.73 -1.50
C SER A 154 -22.76 -3.51 -2.21
N ILE A 155 -22.67 -3.85 -3.50
CA ILE A 155 -21.49 -3.60 -4.35
C ILE A 155 -21.24 -2.09 -4.48
N GLU A 156 -22.27 -1.28 -4.70
CA GLU A 156 -22.16 0.18 -4.76
C GLU A 156 -21.70 0.79 -3.43
N LEU A 157 -22.24 0.31 -2.30
CA LEU A 157 -21.76 0.73 -0.99
C LEU A 157 -20.26 0.41 -0.81
N LEU A 158 -19.83 -0.78 -1.22
CA LEU A 158 -18.43 -1.18 -1.18
C LEU A 158 -17.56 -0.25 -2.05
N ARG A 159 -18.00 0.10 -3.27
CA ARG A 159 -17.31 1.07 -4.14
C ARG A 159 -17.15 2.42 -3.47
N ILE A 160 -18.24 2.94 -2.88
CA ILE A 160 -18.22 4.23 -2.17
C ILE A 160 -17.20 4.18 -1.03
N LYS A 161 -17.22 3.11 -0.21
CA LYS A 161 -16.23 2.95 0.87
C LYS A 161 -14.80 2.90 0.34
N CYS A 162 -14.54 2.15 -0.73
CA CYS A 162 -13.24 2.09 -1.40
C CYS A 162 -12.77 3.47 -1.88
N ASN A 163 -13.64 4.25 -2.52
CA ASN A 163 -13.32 5.59 -3.02
C ASN A 163 -12.99 6.58 -1.90
N ILE A 164 -13.76 6.54 -0.80
CA ILE A 164 -13.47 7.36 0.39
C ILE A 164 -12.12 6.94 0.99
N TYR A 165 -11.85 5.63 1.07
CA TYR A 165 -10.57 5.14 1.58
C TYR A 165 -9.39 5.53 0.69
N GLU A 166 -9.51 5.45 -0.64
CA GLU A 166 -8.49 5.95 -1.56
C GLU A 166 -8.22 7.44 -1.38
N THR A 167 -9.27 8.24 -1.18
CA THR A 167 -9.16 9.67 -0.90
C THR A 167 -8.40 9.93 0.41
N LEU A 168 -8.69 9.15 1.46
CA LEU A 168 -7.96 9.19 2.73
C LEU A 168 -6.49 8.83 2.52
N LEU A 169 -6.22 7.77 1.75
CA LEU A 169 -4.86 7.33 1.42
C LEU A 169 -4.09 8.39 0.64
N ILE A 170 -4.74 9.05 -0.33
CA ILE A 170 -4.16 10.14 -1.11
C ILE A 170 -3.81 11.31 -0.20
N LYS A 171 -4.72 11.72 0.67
CA LYS A 171 -4.51 12.87 1.56
C LYS A 171 -3.36 12.65 2.55
N ASN A 172 -3.27 11.46 3.14
CA ASN A 172 -2.41 11.23 4.30
C ASN A 172 -1.13 10.46 3.97
N PHE A 173 -1.10 9.64 2.92
CA PHE A 173 0.00 8.69 2.66
C PHE A 173 0.65 8.87 1.29
N LYS A 174 -0.12 9.22 0.24
CA LYS A 174 0.42 9.51 -1.09
C LYS A 174 0.72 11.01 -1.19
N SER A 175 1.73 11.38 -1.97
CA SER A 175 1.95 12.81 -2.27
C SER A 175 0.99 13.22 -3.39
N ILE A 176 0.31 14.37 -3.25
CA ILE A 176 -0.54 14.94 -4.32
C ILE A 176 0.25 15.06 -5.63
N LYS A 177 1.51 15.50 -5.57
CA LYS A 177 2.41 15.56 -6.74
C LYS A 177 2.69 14.21 -7.39
N ASN A 178 2.68 13.11 -6.64
CA ASN A 178 2.82 11.75 -7.21
C ASN A 178 1.52 11.26 -7.83
N PHE A 179 0.37 11.65 -7.29
CA PHE A 179 -0.94 11.36 -7.87
C PHE A 179 -1.14 12.12 -9.20
N GLU A 180 -0.80 13.41 -9.22
CA GLU A 180 -0.82 14.25 -10.43
C GLU A 180 0.12 13.70 -11.53
N ARG A 181 1.33 13.25 -11.15
CA ARG A 181 2.27 12.62 -12.09
C ARG A 181 1.73 11.34 -12.72
N LEU A 182 1.07 10.47 -11.96
CA LEU A 182 0.47 9.23 -12.48
C LEU A 182 -0.68 9.48 -13.46
N ILE A 183 -1.45 10.56 -13.24
CA ILE A 183 -2.51 11.01 -14.18
C ILE A 183 -1.90 11.61 -15.45
N SER A 184 -0.80 12.37 -15.33
CA SER A 184 -0.15 12.93 -16.53
C SER A 184 0.52 11.87 -17.41
N THR A 185 1.10 10.81 -16.84
CA THR A 185 1.76 9.75 -17.63
C THR A 185 0.75 8.83 -18.33
N SER A 186 -0.50 8.76 -17.87
CA SER A 186 -1.57 7.98 -18.51
C SER A 186 -2.26 8.71 -19.67
N MET A 187 -1.91 9.98 -19.91
CA MET A 187 -2.42 10.79 -21.04
C MET A 187 -1.42 10.91 -22.21
N GLU A 188 -0.21 10.37 -22.07
CA GLU A 188 0.82 10.35 -23.13
C GLU A 188 0.80 9.05 -23.96
N GLU A 189 -0.07 8.08 -23.63
CA GLU A 189 -0.25 6.82 -24.37
C GLU A 189 -1.60 6.72 -25.12
N THR A 190 -2.24 7.85 -25.42
CA THR A 190 -3.37 7.96 -26.36
C THR A 190 -3.04 8.92 -27.48
#